data_AF-A0A7C2P902-F1
#
_entry.id   AF-A0A7C2P902-F1
#
_cell.length_a   1.000
_cell.length_b   1.000
_cell.length_c   1.000
_cell.angle_alpha   90.00
_cell.angle_beta   90.00
_cell.angle_gamma   90.00
#
_symmetry.space_group_name_H-M   'P 1'
#
loop_
_entity.id
_entity.type
_entity.pdbx_description
1 polymer ?
#
loop_
_entity_poly.entity_id
_entity_poly.type
_entity_poly.pdbx_seq_one_letter_code
_entity_poly.pdbx_strand_id
1 'polypeptide(L)'
;MDILIGFLGVSLAISVGVAWFFGSEYRKKTGFALAFFNHSSKLLTRYEYPGAQKQGLKPGMYNFALRSDRPFETMAGIDITIPLLGRGFDPIGVGTSHMNELGQHEIVHRTYLGNGPVIFVWVHNSGMPVTVTLLANEDDRLPTIHTPPHWFQKLGFFS
;
A
#
# COMPACT_ATOMS: atom_id res chain seq x y z
N MET A 1 -32.07 -16.11 32.13
CA MET A 1 -31.09 -17.00 31.48
C MET A 1 -30.89 -16.59 30.01
N ASP A 2 -31.96 -16.22 29.32
CA ASP A 2 -31.95 -15.88 27.88
C ASP A 2 -31.17 -14.60 27.55
N ILE A 3 -31.17 -13.61 28.44
CA ILE A 3 -30.38 -12.37 28.27
C ILE A 3 -28.87 -12.64 28.29
N LEU A 4 -28.42 -13.54 29.17
CA LEU A 4 -26.99 -13.91 29.27
C LEU A 4 -26.55 -14.72 28.05
N ILE A 5 -27.39 -15.64 27.58
CA ILE A 5 -27.15 -16.43 26.36
C ILE A 5 -27.11 -15.51 25.13
N GLY A 6 -28.03 -14.55 25.04
CA GLY A 6 -28.04 -13.54 23.97
C GLY A 6 -26.78 -12.67 23.98
N PHE A 7 -26.35 -12.18 25.15
CA PHE A 7 -25.14 -11.38 25.29
C PHE A 7 -23.86 -12.15 24.91
N LEU A 8 -23.76 -13.41 25.35
CA LEU A 8 -22.63 -14.28 24.99
C LEU A 8 -22.62 -14.57 23.48
N GLY A 9 -23.79 -14.82 22.87
CA GLY A 9 -23.92 -15.03 21.43
C GLY A 9 -23.45 -13.82 20.60
N VAL A 10 -23.85 -12.60 20.99
CA VAL A 10 -23.42 -11.36 20.32
C VAL A 10 -21.91 -11.14 20.48
N SER A 11 -21.38 -11.32 21.69
CA SER A 11 -19.95 -11.14 21.96
C SER A 11 -19.09 -12.13 21.18
N LEU A 12 -19.54 -13.39 21.06
CA LEU A 12 -18.88 -14.40 20.25
C LEU A 12 -18.92 -14.05 18.76
N ALA A 13 -20.07 -13.60 18.24
CA ALA A 13 -20.20 -13.21 16.84
C ALA A 13 -19.27 -12.03 16.48
N ILE A 14 -19.17 -11.01 17.34
CA ILE A 14 -18.24 -9.89 17.17
C ILE A 14 -16.80 -10.40 17.17
N SER A 15 -16.43 -11.25 18.13
CA SER A 15 -15.06 -11.78 18.26
C SER A 15 -14.66 -12.61 17.03
N VAL A 16 -15.55 -13.46 16.53
CA VAL A 16 -15.33 -14.26 15.31
C VAL A 16 -15.19 -13.34 14.09
N GLY A 17 -16.03 -12.31 13.96
CA GLY A 17 -15.93 -11.33 12.88
C GLY A 17 -14.59 -10.60 12.88
N VAL A 18 -14.15 -10.15 14.05
CA VAL A 18 -12.85 -9.49 14.25
C VAL A 18 -11.69 -10.44 13.92
N ALA A 19 -11.73 -11.69 14.41
CA ALA A 19 -10.71 -12.69 14.14
C ALA A 19 -10.64 -13.06 12.64
N TRP A 20 -11.79 -13.18 11.98
CA TRP A 20 -11.84 -13.45 10.54
C TRP A 20 -11.26 -12.28 9.74
N PHE A 21 -11.62 -11.04 10.09
CA PHE A 21 -11.04 -9.85 9.46
C PHE A 21 -9.51 -9.86 9.58
N PHE A 22 -8.97 -9.98 10.80
CA PHE A 22 -7.52 -10.03 11.00
C PHE A 22 -6.85 -11.21 10.30
N GLY A 23 -7.46 -12.39 10.32
CA GLY A 23 -6.93 -13.57 9.62
C GLY A 23 -6.91 -13.40 8.10
N SER A 24 -7.94 -12.78 7.53
CA SER A 24 -8.01 -12.49 6.09
C SER A 24 -6.96 -11.46 5.67
N GLU A 25 -6.75 -10.42 6.48
CA GLU A 25 -5.71 -9.41 6.26
C GLU A 25 -4.31 -10.00 6.40
N TYR A 26 -4.08 -10.85 7.41
CA TYR A 26 -2.81 -11.54 7.60
C TYR A 26 -2.46 -12.43 6.42
N ARG A 27 -3.42 -13.21 5.89
CA ARG A 27 -3.19 -14.09 4.73
C ARG A 27 -2.82 -13.32 3.46
N LYS A 28 -3.50 -12.19 3.19
CA LYS A 28 -3.15 -11.33 2.05
C LYS A 28 -1.72 -10.81 2.19
N LYS A 29 -1.39 -10.27 3.36
CA LYS A 29 -0.08 -9.66 3.65
C LYS A 29 1.07 -10.68 3.61
N THR A 30 0.86 -11.89 4.13
CA THR A 30 1.85 -12.98 4.08
C THR A 30 2.04 -13.54 2.67
N GLY A 31 0.98 -13.62 1.86
CA GLY A 31 1.09 -14.00 0.45
C GLY A 31 2.00 -13.06 -0.34
N PHE A 32 1.84 -11.74 -0.15
CA PHE A 32 2.71 -10.75 -0.78
C PHE A 32 4.15 -10.85 -0.28
N ALA A 33 4.34 -10.95 1.03
CA ALA A 33 5.66 -11.09 1.65
C ALA A 33 6.41 -12.32 1.08
N LEU A 34 5.78 -13.50 1.06
CA LEU A 34 6.40 -14.73 0.57
C LEU A 34 6.74 -14.66 -0.93
N ALA A 35 5.85 -14.09 -1.76
CA ALA A 35 6.10 -13.93 -3.19
C ALA A 35 7.32 -13.04 -3.48
N PHE A 36 7.56 -12.03 -2.65
CA PHE A 36 8.61 -11.04 -2.88
C PHE A 36 9.93 -11.36 -2.14
N PHE A 37 9.89 -12.08 -1.01
CA PHE A 37 11.09 -12.32 -0.21
C PHE A 37 12.08 -13.34 -0.81
N ASN A 38 11.69 -14.11 -1.84
CA ASN A 38 12.54 -15.13 -2.46
C ASN A 38 13.65 -14.61 -3.41
N HIS A 39 13.75 -13.30 -3.69
CA HIS A 39 14.77 -12.76 -4.61
C HIS A 39 15.72 -11.74 -3.95
N SER A 40 17.00 -11.80 -4.36
CA SER A 40 18.16 -11.20 -3.70
C SER A 40 18.66 -9.92 -4.40
N SER A 41 18.26 -8.77 -3.84
CA SER A 41 18.95 -7.46 -3.81
C SER A 41 17.87 -6.42 -3.52
N LYS A 42 17.35 -6.41 -2.29
CA LYS A 42 16.17 -5.61 -1.93
C LYS A 42 16.60 -4.21 -1.55
N LEU A 43 16.46 -3.29 -2.49
CA LEU A 43 16.61 -1.86 -2.21
C LEU A 43 15.27 -1.28 -1.78
N LEU A 44 15.33 -0.32 -0.86
CA LEU A 44 14.17 0.32 -0.27
C LEU A 44 14.13 1.78 -0.71
N THR A 45 13.07 2.16 -1.40
CA THR A 45 12.79 3.54 -1.76
C THR A 45 11.63 4.06 -0.91
N ARG A 46 11.78 5.25 -0.33
CA ARG A 46 10.75 5.92 0.49
C ARG A 46 10.28 7.19 -0.19
N TYR A 47 8.98 7.46 -0.10
CA TYR A 47 8.40 8.74 -0.47
C TYR A 47 7.52 9.24 0.68
N GLU A 48 7.93 10.37 1.26
CA GLU A 48 7.19 11.04 2.32
C GLU A 48 6.12 11.93 1.69
N TYR A 49 4.87 11.47 1.71
CA TYR A 49 3.73 12.24 1.32
C TYR A 49 3.23 13.06 2.52
N PRO A 50 3.20 14.40 2.47
CA PRO A 50 2.82 15.24 3.59
C PRO A 50 1.30 15.41 3.74
N GLY A 51 0.50 14.88 2.80
CA GLY A 51 -0.96 15.03 2.75
C GLY A 51 -1.44 15.96 1.63
N ALA A 52 -2.66 15.71 1.12
CA ALA A 52 -3.19 16.37 -0.07
C ALA A 52 -3.23 17.89 0.07
N GLN A 53 -3.79 18.38 1.18
CA GLN A 53 -3.90 19.81 1.45
C GLN A 53 -2.54 20.51 1.49
N LYS A 54 -1.51 19.87 2.06
CA LYS A 54 -0.15 20.45 2.14
C LYS A 54 0.56 20.47 0.78
N GLN A 55 0.19 19.60 -0.14
CA GLN A 55 0.69 19.60 -1.52
C GLN A 55 -0.19 20.43 -2.48
N GLY A 56 -1.27 21.07 -2.00
CA GLY A 56 -2.22 21.77 -2.88
C GLY A 56 -3.05 20.82 -3.76
N LEU A 57 -3.13 19.54 -3.39
CA LEU A 57 -3.92 18.51 -4.07
C LEU A 57 -5.27 18.31 -3.37
N LYS A 58 -6.23 17.73 -4.10
CA LYS A 58 -7.49 17.25 -3.51
C LYS A 58 -7.33 15.78 -3.11
N PRO A 59 -7.96 15.29 -2.03
CA PRO A 59 -7.97 13.86 -1.75
C PRO A 59 -8.56 13.06 -2.90
N GLY A 60 -7.92 11.97 -3.30
CA GLY A 60 -8.30 11.25 -4.52
C GLY A 60 -7.36 10.11 -4.88
N MET A 61 -7.63 9.47 -6.01
CA MET A 61 -6.74 8.46 -6.57
C MET A 61 -5.62 9.14 -7.36
N TYR A 62 -4.38 8.76 -7.08
CA TYR A 62 -3.21 9.29 -7.78
C TYR A 62 -2.25 8.17 -8.14
N ASN A 63 -1.40 8.45 -9.12
CA ASN A 63 -0.44 7.51 -9.66
C ASN A 63 0.98 7.90 -9.23
N PHE A 64 1.72 6.97 -8.67
CA PHE A 64 3.16 7.05 -8.54
C PHE A 64 3.79 6.25 -9.68
N ALA A 65 4.61 6.91 -10.50
CA ALA A 65 5.47 6.25 -11.47
C ALA A 65 6.81 5.94 -10.81
N LEU A 66 7.20 4.68 -10.83
CA LEU A 66 8.53 4.22 -10.43
C LEU A 66 9.29 3.85 -11.68
N ARG A 67 10.48 4.43 -11.87
CA ARG A 67 11.28 4.26 -13.09
C ARG A 67 12.69 3.80 -12.80
N SER A 68 13.20 2.97 -13.71
CA SER A 68 14.54 2.39 -13.69
C SER A 68 15.03 2.15 -15.11
N ASP A 69 16.35 2.11 -15.30
CA ASP A 69 16.97 1.74 -16.59
C ASP A 69 17.00 0.22 -16.81
N ARG A 70 16.56 -0.58 -15.82
CA ARG A 70 16.53 -2.05 -15.88
C ARG A 70 15.18 -2.60 -15.45
N PRO A 71 14.79 -3.80 -15.95
CA PRO A 71 13.59 -4.47 -15.46
C PRO A 71 13.67 -4.71 -13.96
N PHE A 72 12.56 -4.53 -13.27
CA PHE A 72 12.45 -4.74 -11.84
C PHE A 72 11.05 -5.18 -11.43
N GLU A 73 10.98 -5.81 -10.28
CA GLU A 73 9.77 -6.09 -9.53
C GLU A 73 9.80 -5.25 -8.27
N THR A 74 8.62 -4.79 -7.86
CA THR A 74 8.49 -4.02 -6.63
C THR A 74 7.30 -4.48 -5.81
N MET A 75 7.50 -4.48 -4.49
CA MET A 75 6.45 -4.52 -3.50
C MET A 75 6.21 -3.09 -3.01
N ALA A 76 5.01 -2.58 -3.26
CA ALA A 76 4.54 -1.34 -2.67
C ALA A 76 3.95 -1.60 -1.30
N GLY A 77 4.13 -0.65 -0.39
CA GLY A 77 3.48 -0.65 0.90
C GLY A 77 3.57 0.71 1.58
N ILE A 78 3.08 0.76 2.81
CA ILE A 78 3.14 1.94 3.67
C ILE A 78 3.93 1.63 4.93
N ASP A 79 4.68 2.63 5.39
CA ASP A 79 5.25 2.62 6.72
C ASP A 79 4.15 2.91 7.74
N ILE A 80 3.91 1.98 8.66
CA ILE A 80 2.94 2.16 9.72
C ILE A 80 3.70 2.35 11.01
N THR A 81 3.47 3.48 11.67
CA THR A 81 3.89 3.68 13.06
C THR A 81 2.66 3.69 13.94
N ILE A 82 2.51 2.66 14.77
CA ILE A 82 1.43 2.58 15.75
C ILE A 82 2.00 3.00 17.11
N PRO A 83 1.45 4.05 17.75
CA PRO A 83 1.86 4.42 19.11
C PRO A 83 1.81 3.21 20.04
N LEU A 84 2.86 3.02 20.84
CA LEU A 84 3.03 1.90 21.80
C LEU A 84 3.27 0.50 21.20
N LEU A 85 2.94 0.25 19.93
CA LEU A 85 3.13 -1.05 19.28
C LEU A 85 4.33 -1.09 18.30
N GLY A 86 4.90 0.07 17.98
CA GLY A 86 6.14 0.19 17.21
C GLY A 86 5.91 0.53 15.73
N ARG A 87 6.94 0.28 14.93
CA ARG A 87 6.97 0.57 13.49
C ARG A 87 6.89 -0.72 12.70
N GLY A 88 6.11 -0.73 11.63
CA GLY A 88 5.90 -1.86 10.74
C GLY A 88 5.81 -1.42 9.29
N PHE A 89 5.80 -2.41 8.40
CA PHE A 89 5.57 -2.21 6.98
C PHE A 89 4.30 -2.97 6.59
N ASP A 90 3.38 -2.28 5.94
CA ASP A 90 2.16 -2.87 5.44
C ASP A 90 2.24 -3.07 3.92
N PRO A 91 2.45 -4.31 3.44
CA PRO A 91 2.52 -4.59 2.02
C PRO A 91 1.14 -4.44 1.39
N ILE A 92 1.07 -3.60 0.37
CA ILE A 92 -0.16 -3.24 -0.33
C ILE A 92 -0.31 -4.06 -1.61
N GLY A 93 0.79 -4.29 -2.33
CA GLY A 93 0.77 -5.06 -3.56
C GLY A 93 2.15 -5.26 -4.16
N VAL A 94 2.21 -6.13 -5.17
CA VAL A 94 3.43 -6.41 -5.94
C VAL A 94 3.16 -6.18 -7.42
N GLY A 95 4.18 -5.80 -8.17
CA GLY A 95 4.08 -5.75 -9.61
C GLY A 95 5.44 -5.70 -10.29
N THR A 96 5.42 -5.90 -11.60
CA THR A 96 6.59 -6.01 -12.45
C THR A 96 6.63 -4.82 -13.41
N SER A 97 7.80 -4.22 -13.57
CA SER A 97 7.99 -3.09 -14.48
C SER A 97 7.80 -3.50 -15.94
N HIS A 98 7.28 -2.58 -16.75
CA HIS A 98 7.19 -2.72 -18.20
C HIS A 98 8.00 -1.62 -18.89
N MET A 99 8.46 -1.88 -20.12
CA MET A 99 9.15 -0.86 -20.91
C MET A 99 8.14 0.22 -21.34
N ASN A 100 8.45 1.48 -21.05
CA ASN A 100 7.63 2.62 -21.49
C ASN A 100 8.07 3.14 -22.87
N GLU A 101 7.34 4.14 -23.39
CA GLU A 101 7.60 4.77 -24.69
C GLU A 101 8.96 5.48 -24.77
N LEU A 102 9.57 5.79 -23.63
CA LEU A 102 10.89 6.43 -23.52
C LEU A 102 12.03 5.42 -23.41
N GLY A 103 11.74 4.11 -23.49
CA GLY A 103 12.75 3.06 -23.36
C GLY A 103 13.24 2.84 -21.92
N GLN A 104 12.47 3.26 -20.92
CA GLN A 104 12.75 3.01 -19.50
C GLN A 104 11.77 2.00 -18.92
N HIS A 105 12.22 1.22 -17.94
CA HIS A 105 11.33 0.34 -17.19
C HIS A 105 10.52 1.15 -16.18
N GLU A 106 9.20 1.04 -16.26
CA GLU A 106 8.24 1.78 -15.44
C GLU A 106 7.23 0.83 -14.79
N ILE A 107 6.84 1.15 -13.56
CA ILE A 107 5.66 0.58 -12.91
C ILE A 107 4.81 1.70 -12.32
N VAL A 108 3.50 1.60 -12.47
CA VAL A 108 2.54 2.58 -11.94
C VAL A 108 1.83 1.98 -10.72
N HIS A 109 2.00 2.65 -9.57
CA HIS A 109 1.24 2.37 -8.35
C HIS A 109 0.12 3.39 -8.19
N ARG A 110 -1.11 2.94 -8.41
CA ARG A 110 -2.32 3.75 -8.23
C ARG A 110 -2.90 3.55 -6.84
N THR A 111 -2.89 4.60 -6.03
CA THR A 111 -3.35 4.55 -4.64
C THR A 111 -4.13 5.80 -4.26
N TYR A 112 -4.91 5.70 -3.19
CA TYR A 112 -5.65 6.83 -2.64
C TYR A 112 -4.73 7.70 -1.78
N LEU A 113 -4.73 9.00 -2.05
CA LEU A 113 -4.02 9.99 -1.27
C LEU A 113 -5.01 10.82 -0.45
N GLY A 114 -4.95 10.66 0.87
CA GLY A 114 -5.76 11.40 1.82
C GLY A 114 -5.16 12.74 2.24
N ASN A 115 -5.81 13.41 3.20
CA ASN A 115 -5.33 14.69 3.73
C ASN A 115 -4.15 14.58 4.69
N GLY A 116 -3.95 13.42 5.30
CA GLY A 116 -2.87 13.20 6.26
C GLY A 116 -1.55 12.74 5.61
N PRO A 117 -0.46 12.72 6.40
CA PRO A 117 0.83 12.27 5.94
C PRO A 117 0.93 10.74 5.85
N VAL A 118 1.64 10.25 4.83
CA VAL A 118 1.90 8.83 4.59
C VAL A 118 3.34 8.66 4.14
N ILE A 119 4.03 7.62 4.61
CA ILE A 119 5.31 7.22 4.03
C ILE A 119 5.06 6.01 3.15
N PHE A 120 5.11 6.21 1.84
CA PHE A 120 5.09 5.10 0.89
C PHE A 120 6.47 4.47 0.82
N VAL A 121 6.49 3.14 0.82
CA VAL A 121 7.72 2.35 0.78
C VAL A 121 7.61 1.37 -0.37
N TRP A 122 8.62 1.38 -1.23
CA TRP A 122 8.76 0.39 -2.30
C TRP A 122 10.03 -0.38 -2.07
N VAL A 123 9.87 -1.68 -1.91
CA VAL A 123 10.99 -2.61 -1.94
C VAL A 123 11.09 -3.12 -3.37
N HIS A 124 12.28 -3.13 -3.96
CA HIS A 124 12.47 -3.55 -5.35
C HIS A 124 13.78 -4.32 -5.54
N ASN A 125 13.85 -5.11 -6.60
CA ASN A 125 14.96 -6.02 -6.91
C ASN A 125 15.86 -5.55 -8.06
N SER A 126 15.79 -4.27 -8.45
CA SER A 126 16.55 -3.73 -9.60
C SER A 126 18.07 -3.71 -9.40
N GLY A 127 18.53 -3.77 -8.14
CA GLY A 127 19.94 -3.56 -7.77
C GLY A 127 20.40 -2.10 -7.88
N MET A 128 19.54 -1.15 -8.26
CA MET A 128 19.82 0.28 -8.34
C MET A 128 18.65 1.13 -7.80
N PRO A 129 18.84 2.37 -7.34
CA PRO A 129 17.73 3.21 -6.91
C PRO A 129 16.68 3.41 -8.02
N VAL A 130 15.40 3.26 -7.69
CA VAL A 130 14.29 3.64 -8.60
C VAL A 130 13.88 5.09 -8.32
N THR A 131 13.60 5.84 -9.39
CA THR A 131 13.07 7.20 -9.28
C THR A 131 11.56 7.15 -9.10
N VAL A 132 11.04 7.87 -8.11
CA VAL A 132 9.60 7.97 -7.84
C VAL A 132 9.09 9.33 -8.25
N THR A 133 8.01 9.38 -9.03
CA THR A 133 7.35 10.63 -9.41
C THR A 133 5.85 10.51 -9.17
N LEU A 134 5.28 11.47 -8.46
CA LEU A 134 3.83 11.64 -8.35
C LEU A 134 3.32 12.25 -9.66
N LEU A 135 2.42 11.54 -10.34
CA LEU A 135 1.79 12.03 -11.56
C LEU A 135 0.54 12.84 -11.18
N ALA A 136 0.50 14.10 -11.60
CA ALA A 136 -0.59 15.02 -11.28
C ALA A 136 -1.90 14.70 -12.02
N ASN A 137 -1.81 13.98 -13.14
CA ASN A 137 -2.96 13.57 -13.94
C ASN A 137 -3.28 12.09 -13.72
N GLU A 138 -4.56 11.74 -13.89
CA GLU A 138 -5.03 10.37 -14.10
C GLU A 138 -4.53 9.86 -15.46
N ASP A 139 -3.21 9.80 -15.63
CA ASP A 139 -2.62 9.08 -16.75
C ASP A 139 -2.90 7.60 -16.48
N ASP A 140 -4.07 7.14 -16.94
CA ASP A 140 -4.65 5.80 -16.77
C ASP A 140 -3.89 4.74 -17.58
N ARG A 141 -2.60 4.98 -17.86
CA ARG A 141 -1.65 3.95 -18.28
C ARG A 141 -1.80 2.80 -17.28
N LEU A 142 -2.10 1.61 -17.80
CA LEU A 142 -2.60 0.45 -17.04
C LEU A 142 -1.88 0.33 -15.68
N PRO A 143 -2.58 0.51 -14.55
CA PRO A 143 -1.95 0.42 -13.25
C PRO A 143 -1.48 -1.02 -13.01
N THR A 144 -0.20 -1.19 -12.73
CA THR A 144 0.35 -2.52 -12.41
C THR A 144 0.09 -2.88 -10.95
N ILE A 145 0.03 -1.88 -10.08
CA ILE A 145 -0.37 -2.03 -8.67
C ILE A 145 -1.56 -1.11 -8.43
N HIS A 146 -2.74 -1.69 -8.20
CA HIS A 146 -3.96 -0.95 -7.89
C HIS A 146 -4.40 -1.20 -6.46
N THR A 147 -4.48 -0.11 -5.69
CA THR A 147 -4.86 -0.14 -4.29
C THR A 147 -6.13 0.68 -4.12
N PRO A 148 -7.31 0.03 -4.07
CA PRO A 148 -8.55 0.76 -3.88
C PRO A 148 -8.55 1.45 -2.50
N PRO A 149 -9.20 2.61 -2.38
CA PRO A 149 -9.28 3.33 -1.11
C PRO A 149 -9.98 2.45 -0.07
N HIS A 150 -9.34 2.26 1.08
CA HIS A 150 -10.03 1.70 2.22
C HIS A 150 -11.08 2.69 2.74
N TRP A 151 -12.17 2.17 3.29
CA TRP A 151 -13.27 3.00 3.78
C TRP A 151 -12.83 4.00 4.87
N PHE A 152 -11.85 3.63 5.70
CA PHE A 152 -11.33 4.52 6.75
C PHE A 152 -10.46 5.66 6.21
N GLN A 153 -9.84 5.49 5.03
CA GLN A 153 -9.07 6.57 4.37
C GLN A 153 -10.00 7.67 3.84
N LYS A 154 -11.21 7.29 3.40
CA LYS A 154 -12.27 8.23 3.00
C LYS A 154 -12.83 9.02 4.20
N LEU A 155 -12.71 8.49 5.41
CA LEU A 155 -13.17 9.12 6.65
C LEU A 155 -12.10 9.99 7.33
N GLY A 156 -10.86 10.00 6.81
CA GLY A 156 -9.78 10.86 7.31
C GLY A 156 -9.10 10.40 8.61
N PHE A 157 -9.39 9.18 9.09
CA PHE A 157 -8.79 8.66 10.33
C PHE A 157 -7.35 8.18 10.14
N PHE A 158 -7.02 7.70 8.95
CA PHE A 158 -5.67 7.35 8.54
C PHE A 158 -5.54 7.71 7.07
N SER A 159 -4.58 8.58 6.76
CA SER A 159 -4.07 8.74 5.40
C SER A 159 -3.24 7.53 5.03
#